data_AF-A0A6M1M272-F1
#
_entry.id   AF-A0A6M1M272-F1
#
_cell.length_a   1.000
_cell.length_b   1.000
_cell.length_c   1.000
_cell.angle_alpha   90.00
_cell.angle_beta   90.00
_cell.angle_gamma   90.00
#
_symmetry.space_group_name_H-M   'P 1'
#
loop_
_entity.id
_entity.type
_entity.pdbx_description
1 polymer ?
#
loop_
_entity_poly.entity_id
_entity_poly.type
_entity_poly.pdbx_seq_one_letter_code
_entity_poly.pdbx_strand_id
1 'polypeptide(L)'
;MTTPRRLPLGWPVAAAILLLAGPALAQPACIGAQRKIDEAGALRFQARQDARIGDRDRVCDNLGDAEDRYEDARDTLDDCGLGVASVDLKSALRSVRQEKRFFRCD
;
A
#
# COMPACT_ATOMS: atom_id res chain seq x y z
N MET A 1 -0.52 -63.05 22.01
CA MET A 1 -0.24 -61.73 22.62
C MET A 1 0.03 -60.75 21.49
N THR A 2 -0.91 -59.86 21.19
CA THR A 2 -0.85 -58.90 20.08
C THR A 2 -0.69 -57.49 20.64
N THR A 3 0.42 -56.82 20.33
CA THR A 3 0.71 -55.44 20.73
C THR A 3 0.08 -54.45 19.74
N PRO A 4 -0.67 -53.43 20.18
CA PRO A 4 -1.18 -52.42 19.27
C PRO A 4 -0.12 -51.35 19.00
N ARG A 5 0.24 -51.18 17.73
CA ARG A 5 1.00 -50.03 17.22
C ARG A 5 0.19 -48.75 17.49
N ARG A 6 0.62 -47.96 18.46
CA ARG A 6 0.11 -46.59 18.66
C ARG A 6 0.71 -45.70 17.57
N LEU A 7 -0.11 -45.30 16.59
CA LEU A 7 0.23 -44.19 15.70
C LEU A 7 0.36 -42.90 16.52
N PRO A 8 1.37 -42.04 16.24
CA PRO A 8 1.56 -40.82 17.00
C PRO A 8 0.43 -39.83 16.65
N LEU A 9 -0.44 -39.56 17.63
CA LEU A 9 -1.51 -38.54 17.57
C LEU A 9 -1.00 -37.09 17.38
N GLY A 10 0.29 -36.87 17.13
CA GLY A 10 0.88 -35.53 16.99
C GLY A 10 0.81 -34.93 15.58
N TRP A 11 0.52 -35.74 14.55
CA TRP A 11 0.58 -35.29 13.15
C TRP A 11 -0.48 -34.25 12.73
N PRO A 12 -1.75 -34.32 13.16
CA PRO A 12 -2.76 -33.36 12.69
C PRO A 12 -2.56 -31.96 13.31
N VAL A 13 -2.00 -31.89 14.53
CA VAL A 13 -1.72 -30.62 15.21
C VAL A 13 -0.53 -29.90 14.54
N ALA A 14 0.51 -30.64 14.16
CA ALA A 14 1.64 -30.07 13.43
C ALA A 14 1.23 -29.56 12.03
N ALA A 15 0.34 -30.27 11.34
CA ALA A 15 -0.21 -29.83 10.05
C ALA A 15 -1.12 -28.59 10.20
N ALA A 16 -1.92 -28.52 11.27
CA ALA A 16 -2.75 -27.35 11.55
C ALA A 16 -1.93 -26.09 11.85
N ILE A 17 -0.80 -26.22 12.56
CA ILE A 17 0.10 -25.10 12.86
C ILE A 17 0.80 -24.60 11.58
N LEU A 18 1.19 -25.49 10.66
CA LEU A 18 1.77 -25.10 9.36
C LEU A 18 0.76 -24.39 8.45
N LEU A 19 -0.52 -24.74 8.50
CA LEU A 19 -1.60 -24.05 7.77
C LEU A 19 -1.92 -22.66 8.35
N LEU A 20 -1.71 -22.45 9.65
CA LEU A 20 -1.87 -21.15 10.32
C LEU A 20 -0.69 -20.19 10.08
N ALA A 21 0.49 -20.70 9.69
CA ALA A 21 1.64 -19.88 9.31
C ALA A 21 1.57 -19.36 7.85
N GLY A 22 0.60 -19.83 7.06
CA GLY A 22 0.48 -19.56 5.63
C GLY A 22 0.25 -18.11 5.19
N PRO A 23 -0.42 -17.20 5.93
CA PRO A 23 -0.76 -15.89 5.37
C PRO A 23 0.36 -14.85 5.54
N ALA A 24 1.45 -15.16 6.26
CA ALA A 24 2.51 -14.19 6.54
C ALA A 24 3.55 -14.07 5.41
N LEU A 25 3.65 -15.05 4.51
CA LEU A 25 4.73 -15.13 3.51
C LEU A 25 4.31 -14.69 2.10
N ALA A 26 3.06 -14.27 1.90
CA ALA A 26 2.53 -13.91 0.59
C ALA A 26 2.64 -12.42 0.22
N GLN A 27 3.20 -11.53 1.06
CA GLN A 27 3.04 -10.08 0.82
C GLN A 27 4.32 -9.23 0.67
N PRO A 28 5.44 -9.70 0.09
CA PRO A 28 6.53 -8.79 -0.26
C PRO A 28 6.11 -7.76 -1.33
N ALA A 29 5.11 -8.06 -2.17
CA ALA A 29 4.56 -7.11 -3.15
C ALA A 29 3.71 -6.00 -2.47
N CYS A 30 2.92 -6.34 -1.46
CA CYS A 30 2.04 -5.38 -0.79
C CYS A 30 2.81 -4.42 0.14
N ILE A 31 4.01 -4.81 0.61
CA ILE A 31 4.94 -3.90 1.32
C ILE A 31 5.36 -2.73 0.43
N GLY A 32 5.48 -2.95 -0.89
CA GLY A 32 5.84 -1.91 -1.85
C GLY A 32 4.82 -0.77 -1.91
N ALA A 33 3.53 -1.08 -1.72
CA ALA A 33 2.47 -0.08 -1.73
C ALA A 33 2.61 0.92 -0.56
N GLN A 34 2.95 0.45 0.64
CA GLN A 34 3.15 1.34 1.79
C GLN A 34 4.30 2.32 1.54
N ARG A 35 5.41 1.84 0.97
CA ARG A 35 6.52 2.71 0.60
C ARG A 35 6.09 3.78 -0.40
N LYS A 36 5.28 3.43 -1.39
CA LYS A 36 4.75 4.37 -2.39
C LYS A 36 3.81 5.40 -1.77
N ILE A 37 2.97 4.99 -0.82
CA ILE A 37 2.12 5.89 -0.01
C ILE A 37 2.98 6.90 0.76
N ASP A 38 4.04 6.44 1.41
CA ASP A 38 4.94 7.29 2.20
C ASP A 38 5.70 8.28 1.29
N GLU A 39 6.17 7.82 0.13
CA GLU A 39 6.80 8.67 -0.89
C GLU A 39 5.84 9.75 -1.41
N ALA A 40 4.59 9.40 -1.71
CA ALA A 40 3.55 10.38 -2.10
C ALA A 40 3.27 11.40 -0.98
N GLY A 41 3.25 10.95 0.28
CA GLY A 41 3.10 11.82 1.44
C GLY A 41 4.24 12.85 1.55
N ALA A 42 5.48 12.41 1.31
CA ALA A 42 6.65 13.30 1.31
C ALA A 42 6.59 14.34 0.19
N LEU A 43 6.19 13.95 -1.03
CA LEU A 43 6.01 14.86 -2.17
C LEU A 43 4.94 15.92 -1.90
N ARG A 44 3.81 15.53 -1.30
CA ARG A 44 2.77 16.50 -0.88
C ARG A 44 3.27 17.46 0.19
N PHE A 45 4.11 17.00 1.11
CA PHE A 45 4.74 17.89 2.07
C PHE A 45 5.66 18.89 1.37
N GLN A 46 6.48 18.45 0.42
CA GLN A 46 7.35 19.34 -0.38
C GLN A 46 6.53 20.34 -1.18
N ALA A 47 5.47 19.91 -1.88
CA ALA A 47 4.55 20.80 -2.58
C ALA A 47 3.97 21.89 -1.66
N ARG A 48 3.65 21.57 -0.40
CA ARG A 48 3.20 22.58 0.57
C ARG A 48 4.28 23.57 0.97
N GLN A 49 5.56 23.17 0.97
CA GLN A 49 6.68 24.08 1.19
C GLN A 49 6.91 24.96 -0.05
N ASP A 50 6.85 24.37 -1.24
CA ASP A 50 7.00 25.10 -2.51
C ASP A 50 5.88 26.14 -2.70
N ALA A 51 4.66 25.80 -2.27
CA ALA A 51 3.55 26.74 -2.26
C ALA A 51 3.79 27.95 -1.33
N ARG A 52 4.53 27.78 -0.23
CA ARG A 52 4.86 28.87 0.71
C ARG A 52 5.91 29.82 0.15
N ILE A 53 6.80 29.33 -0.70
CA ILE A 53 7.81 30.14 -1.39
C ILE A 53 7.29 30.71 -2.72
N GLY A 54 6.08 30.33 -3.15
CA GLY A 54 5.42 30.83 -4.35
C GLY A 54 5.88 30.16 -5.65
N ASP A 55 6.58 29.02 -5.58
CA ASP A 55 7.04 28.28 -6.75
C ASP A 55 5.95 27.31 -7.23
N ARG A 56 5.00 27.85 -8.02
CA ARG A 56 3.87 27.06 -8.53
C ARG A 56 4.32 25.88 -9.38
N ASP A 57 5.36 26.04 -10.20
CA ASP A 57 5.76 24.99 -11.14
C ASP A 57 6.28 23.78 -10.36
N ARG A 58 7.11 23.99 -9.32
CA ARG A 58 7.51 22.91 -8.40
C ARG A 58 6.34 22.28 -7.65
N VAL A 59 5.35 23.08 -7.24
CA VAL A 59 4.13 22.55 -6.62
C VAL A 59 3.43 21.58 -7.56
N CYS A 60 3.29 21.96 -8.83
CA CYS A 60 2.63 21.15 -9.83
C CYS A 60 3.39 19.86 -10.13
N ASP A 61 4.73 19.93 -10.26
CA ASP A 61 5.58 18.76 -10.44
C ASP A 61 5.44 17.78 -9.26
N ASN A 62 5.59 18.28 -8.02
CA ASN A 62 5.49 17.46 -6.83
C ASN A 62 4.09 16.86 -6.62
N LEU A 63 3.03 17.59 -6.97
CA LEU A 63 1.66 17.06 -6.93
C LEU A 63 1.40 16.04 -8.05
N GLY A 64 2.02 16.20 -9.22
CA GLY A 64 2.00 15.22 -10.29
C GLY A 64 2.67 13.92 -9.87
N ASP A 65 3.90 14.00 -9.38
CA ASP A 65 4.64 12.84 -8.87
C ASP A 65 3.88 12.15 -7.72
N ALA A 66 3.26 12.92 -6.82
CA ALA A 66 2.46 12.35 -5.74
C ALA A 66 1.21 11.60 -6.24
N GLU A 67 0.56 12.10 -7.31
CA GLU A 67 -0.55 11.42 -7.96
C GLU A 67 -0.10 10.07 -8.51
N ASP A 68 0.98 10.06 -9.29
CA ASP A 68 1.54 8.84 -9.90
C ASP A 68 1.91 7.79 -8.84
N ARG A 69 2.54 8.20 -7.73
CA ARG A 69 2.87 7.27 -6.63
C ARG A 69 1.64 6.69 -5.94
N TYR A 70 0.56 7.46 -5.81
CA TYR A 70 -0.70 6.93 -5.27
C TYR A 70 -1.42 6.00 -6.26
N GLU A 71 -1.34 6.27 -7.57
CA GLU A 71 -1.88 5.35 -8.58
C GLU A 71 -1.12 4.02 -8.58
N ASP A 72 0.21 4.06 -8.59
CA ASP A 72 1.08 2.88 -8.42
C ASP A 72 0.71 2.07 -7.16
N ALA A 73 0.56 2.77 -6.02
CA ALA A 73 0.23 2.13 -4.75
C ALA A 73 -1.14 1.47 -4.77
N ARG A 74 -2.14 2.14 -5.38
CA ARG A 74 -3.49 1.61 -5.53
C ARG A 74 -3.49 0.34 -6.36
N ASP A 75 -2.83 0.37 -7.51
CA ASP A 75 -2.78 -0.76 -8.43
C ASP A 75 -2.06 -1.95 -7.75
N THR A 76 -0.97 -1.70 -7.02
CA THR A 76 -0.29 -2.72 -6.20
C THR A 76 -1.22 -3.33 -5.13
N LEU A 77 -2.06 -2.53 -4.47
CA LEU A 77 -2.99 -3.04 -3.46
C LEU A 77 -4.18 -3.79 -4.06
N ASP A 78 -4.69 -3.32 -5.21
CA ASP A 78 -5.75 -4.01 -5.95
C ASP A 78 -5.25 -5.38 -6.44
N ASP A 79 -4.01 -5.45 -6.96
CA ASP A 79 -3.35 -6.72 -7.34
C ASP A 79 -3.16 -7.66 -6.13
N CYS A 80 -2.90 -7.10 -4.95
CA CYS A 80 -2.81 -7.84 -3.69
C CYS A 80 -4.16 -8.29 -3.12
N GLY A 81 -5.29 -7.90 -3.72
CA GLY A 81 -6.63 -8.18 -3.18
C GLY A 81 -7.00 -7.36 -1.94
N LEU A 82 -6.24 -6.30 -1.63
CA LEU A 82 -6.47 -5.38 -0.51
C LEU A 82 -7.39 -4.21 -0.91
N GLY A 83 -8.53 -4.52 -1.53
CA GLY A 83 -9.44 -3.53 -2.11
C GLY A 83 -10.04 -2.52 -1.11
N VAL A 84 -10.01 -2.80 0.19
CA VAL A 84 -10.43 -1.81 1.22
C VAL A 84 -9.37 -0.71 1.38
N ALA A 85 -8.09 -1.07 1.38
CA ALA A 85 -7.00 -0.10 1.44
C ALA A 85 -6.90 0.74 0.16
N SER A 86 -7.31 0.19 -0.99
CA SER A 86 -7.37 0.94 -2.25
C SER A 86 -8.49 1.99 -2.30
N VAL A 87 -9.54 1.87 -1.48
CA VAL A 87 -10.59 2.90 -1.34
C VAL A 87 -10.04 4.16 -0.67
N ASP A 88 -9.22 4.02 0.38
CA ASP A 88 -8.59 5.18 1.03
C ASP A 88 -7.66 5.93 0.08
N LEU A 89 -6.96 5.20 -0.80
CA LEU A 89 -6.15 5.78 -1.87
C LEU A 89 -6.97 6.53 -2.92
N LYS A 90 -8.18 6.05 -3.26
CA LYS A 90 -9.08 6.80 -4.16
C LYS A 90 -9.48 8.15 -3.55
N SER A 91 -9.67 8.20 -2.23
CA SER A 91 -9.91 9.45 -1.51
C SER A 91 -8.67 10.36 -1.55
N ALA A 92 -7.48 9.80 -1.30
CA ALA A 92 -6.21 10.53 -1.37
C ALA A 92 -5.95 11.12 -2.77
N LEU A 93 -6.14 10.34 -3.84
CA LEU A 93 -6.02 10.77 -5.24
C LEU A 93 -6.99 11.91 -5.56
N ARG A 94 -8.25 11.82 -5.09
CA ARG A 94 -9.23 12.90 -5.26
C ARG A 94 -8.78 14.18 -4.57
N SER A 95 -8.15 14.08 -3.40
CA SER A 95 -7.58 15.21 -2.68
C SER A 95 -6.41 15.84 -3.46
N VAL A 96 -5.49 15.04 -4.02
CA VAL A 96 -4.39 15.55 -4.85
C VAL A 96 -4.92 16.27 -6.10
N ARG A 97 -5.93 15.71 -6.77
CA ARG A 97 -6.59 16.37 -7.92
C ARG A 97 -7.31 17.68 -7.57
N GLN A 98 -7.78 17.82 -6.33
CA GLN A 98 -8.30 19.12 -5.87
C GLN A 98 -7.16 20.13 -5.65
N GLU A 99 -6.04 19.70 -5.06
CA GLU A 99 -4.86 20.55 -4.89
C GLU A 99 -4.31 21.01 -6.26
N LYS A 100 -4.17 20.11 -7.25
CA LYS A 100 -3.74 20.46 -8.62
C LYS A 100 -4.65 21.50 -9.27
N ARG A 101 -5.98 21.37 -9.11
CA ARG A 101 -6.96 22.37 -9.59
C ARG A 101 -6.84 23.71 -8.88
N PHE A 102 -6.57 23.71 -7.57
CA PHE A 102 -6.36 24.94 -6.81
C PHE A 102 -5.12 25.70 -7.32
N PHE A 103 -4.03 24.99 -7.60
CA PHE A 103 -2.81 25.58 -8.13
C PHE A 103 -2.82 25.81 -9.66
N ARG A 104 -3.88 25.39 -10.37
CA ARG A 104 -4.00 25.45 -11.84
C ARG A 104 -2.84 24.74 -12.56
N CYS A 105 -2.58 23.51 -12.13
CA CYS A 105 -1.58 22.62 -12.72
C CYS A 105 -2.11 21.88 -13.97
N ASP A 106 -2.90 22.58 -14.80
CA ASP A 106 -3.58 21.99 -15.97
C ASP A 106 -2.60 21.33 -16.96
#